data_AF-A0A4R4XKE7-F1
#
_entry.id   AF-A0A4R4XKE7-F1
#
_cell.length_a   1.000
_cell.length_b   1.000
_cell.length_c   1.000
_cell.angle_alpha   90.00
_cell.angle_beta   90.00
_cell.angle_gamma   90.00
#
_symmetry.space_group_name_H-M   'P 1'
#
loop_
_entity.id
_entity.type
_entity.pdbx_description
1 polymer ?
#
loop_
_entity_poly.entity_id
_entity_poly.type
_entity_poly.pdbx_seq_one_letter_code
_entity_poly.pdbx_strand_id
1 'polypeptide(L)'
;MEPIWNGILTCDYERTRPNGSLLEWELYTRSLISWPQILMDDSSPYGRLRRAGIVDIPETDHARITCAWHARLAVPRYVAELIALTTRDQNAAATALDLCDNARHSGDAVAWTSALASATNELIRVNATHIVNWLLPEERWTTLLTGLFDSRTKAEACMVALQLPAEPSHVLAAHQVLLDAASTSDPTQAAEHVAATGHLYGSHPPATTATPYEDPDGATVLIATIDPAEAATTSRRMAAHRTTAVSRRDAWQTAAILAAAGDDRAVTEVQAMAAALGWAATCEERRKPLRDRYLATVRRWCATYDLDPARITLDDLAKVT
;
A
#
# COMPACT_ATOMS: atom_id res chain seq x y z
N MET A 1 -6.78 -17.13 -2.22
CA MET A 1 -5.54 -17.82 -1.80
C MET A 1 -5.17 -18.87 -2.82
N GLU A 2 -3.87 -19.09 -3.05
CA GLU A 2 -3.42 -20.20 -3.89
C GLU A 2 -3.84 -21.54 -3.25
N PRO A 3 -4.15 -22.58 -4.05
CA PRO A 3 -4.52 -23.87 -3.49
C PRO A 3 -3.36 -24.46 -2.69
N ILE A 4 -3.67 -25.05 -1.52
CA ILE A 4 -2.70 -25.82 -0.73
C ILE A 4 -2.47 -27.15 -1.45
N TRP A 5 -1.21 -27.46 -1.74
CA TRP A 5 -0.82 -28.72 -2.36
C TRP A 5 0.21 -29.42 -1.48
N ASN A 6 -0.09 -30.66 -1.08
CA ASN A 6 0.75 -31.45 -0.15
C ASN A 6 1.14 -30.69 1.14
N GLY A 7 0.19 -29.97 1.73
CA GLY A 7 0.42 -29.20 2.96
C GLY A 7 1.28 -27.96 2.78
N ILE A 8 1.46 -27.47 1.55
CA ILE A 8 2.19 -26.25 1.23
C ILE A 8 1.28 -25.25 0.53
N LEU A 9 1.20 -24.05 1.08
CA LEU A 9 0.67 -22.86 0.41
C LEU A 9 1.83 -22.21 -0.35
N THR A 10 1.72 -22.10 -1.68
CA THR A 10 2.66 -21.31 -2.47
C THR A 10 2.16 -19.87 -2.54
N CYS A 11 3.09 -18.91 -2.51
CA CYS A 11 2.84 -17.53 -2.89
C CYS A 11 3.69 -17.23 -4.12
N ASP A 12 3.02 -17.07 -5.28
CA ASP A 12 3.65 -16.84 -6.57
C ASP A 12 3.42 -15.39 -7.06
N TYR A 13 4.41 -14.53 -6.78
CA TYR A 13 4.44 -13.16 -7.27
C TYR A 13 4.81 -13.07 -8.76
N GLU A 14 5.45 -14.08 -9.35
CA GLU A 14 5.66 -14.10 -10.80
C GLU A 14 4.31 -14.25 -11.52
N ARG A 15 3.42 -15.10 -11.00
CA ARG A 15 2.07 -15.29 -11.54
C ARG A 15 1.15 -14.10 -11.29
N THR A 16 1.20 -13.52 -10.09
CA THR A 16 0.32 -12.39 -9.73
C THR A 16 0.85 -11.03 -10.17
N ARG A 17 2.15 -10.93 -10.49
CA ARG A 17 2.83 -9.74 -11.02
C ARG A 17 3.78 -10.15 -12.16
N PRO A 18 3.25 -10.60 -13.31
CA PRO A 18 4.07 -11.11 -14.43
C PRO A 18 4.98 -10.06 -15.06
N ASN A 19 4.68 -8.77 -14.85
CA ASN A 19 5.50 -7.65 -15.32
C ASN A 19 6.40 -7.06 -14.22
N GLY A 20 6.46 -7.70 -13.04
CA GLY A 20 7.31 -7.25 -11.95
C GLY A 20 8.79 -7.50 -12.27
N SER A 21 9.65 -6.57 -11.87
CA SER A 21 11.10 -6.77 -11.94
C SER A 21 11.59 -7.79 -10.89
N LEU A 22 12.79 -8.33 -11.09
CA LEU A 22 13.45 -9.20 -10.10
C LEU A 22 13.54 -8.52 -8.72
N LEU A 23 13.92 -7.24 -8.70
CA LEU A 23 13.95 -6.41 -7.51
C LEU A 23 12.60 -6.35 -6.78
N GLU A 24 11.52 -6.12 -7.53
CA GLU A 24 10.18 -6.07 -6.94
C GLU A 24 9.79 -7.43 -6.36
N TRP A 25 10.03 -8.51 -7.10
CA TRP A 25 9.75 -9.86 -6.61
C TRP A 25 10.52 -10.17 -5.33
N GLU A 26 11.80 -9.81 -5.24
CA GLU A 26 12.58 -9.95 -4.00
C GLU A 26 12.03 -9.07 -2.86
N LEU A 27 11.62 -7.86 -3.17
CA LEU A 27 11.03 -6.96 -2.19
C LEU A 27 9.75 -7.56 -1.59
N TYR A 28 8.87 -8.13 -2.41
CA TYR A 28 7.67 -8.81 -1.93
C TYR A 28 8.00 -10.09 -1.15
N THR A 29 8.91 -10.95 -1.63
CA THR A 29 9.21 -12.20 -0.93
C THR A 29 9.95 -11.99 0.39
N ARG A 30 10.90 -11.04 0.48
CA ARG A 30 11.55 -10.70 1.76
C ARG A 30 10.57 -10.11 2.75
N SER A 31 9.68 -9.22 2.28
CA SER A 31 8.60 -8.67 3.12
C SER A 31 7.64 -9.76 3.61
N LEU A 32 7.31 -10.73 2.74
CA LEU A 32 6.45 -11.87 3.08
C LEU A 32 7.08 -12.75 4.14
N ILE A 33 8.36 -13.06 4.01
CA ILE A 33 9.03 -13.95 4.98
C ILE A 33 9.20 -13.25 6.34
N SER A 34 9.45 -11.94 6.35
CA SER A 34 9.79 -11.18 7.55
C SER A 34 8.62 -10.53 8.29
N TRP A 35 7.41 -10.54 7.74
CA TRP A 35 6.27 -9.84 8.36
C TRP A 35 5.96 -10.28 9.80
N PRO A 36 6.09 -11.58 10.21
CA PRO A 36 5.82 -11.94 11.61
C PRO A 36 6.81 -11.27 12.56
N GLN A 37 8.09 -11.20 12.18
CA GLN A 37 9.10 -10.51 12.99
C GLN A 37 8.83 -9.00 13.05
N ILE A 38 8.42 -8.40 11.93
CA ILE A 38 8.21 -6.95 11.83
C ILE A 38 6.97 -6.52 12.60
N LEU A 39 5.86 -7.25 12.47
CA LEU A 39 4.55 -6.82 12.95
C LEU A 39 4.13 -7.52 14.24
N MET A 40 4.66 -8.72 14.50
CA MET A 40 4.28 -9.54 15.66
C MET A 40 5.44 -9.82 16.63
N ASP A 41 6.67 -9.43 16.29
CA ASP A 41 7.87 -9.84 17.03
C ASP A 41 8.02 -11.38 17.14
N ASP A 42 7.53 -12.12 16.13
CA ASP A 42 7.75 -13.57 15.99
C ASP A 42 8.95 -13.79 15.05
N SER A 43 10.05 -14.30 15.60
CA SER A 43 11.29 -14.54 14.83
C SER A 43 11.19 -15.71 13.84
N SER A 44 10.07 -16.45 13.84
CA SER A 44 9.85 -17.54 12.88
C SER A 44 9.61 -16.97 11.48
N PRO A 45 10.42 -17.35 10.47
CA PRO A 45 10.19 -16.90 9.11
C PRO A 45 8.85 -17.45 8.59
N TYR A 46 8.10 -16.60 7.89
CA TYR A 46 6.84 -17.01 7.27
C TYR A 46 7.09 -17.73 5.94
N GLY A 47 7.41 -19.02 6.05
CA GLY A 47 7.75 -19.87 4.92
C GLY A 47 9.22 -19.78 4.51
N ARG A 48 9.52 -20.42 3.38
CA ARG A 48 10.86 -20.57 2.83
C ARG A 48 10.91 -20.02 1.41
N LEU A 49 11.93 -19.20 1.16
CA LEU A 49 12.23 -18.71 -0.19
C LEU A 49 12.61 -19.89 -1.10
N ARG A 50 11.85 -20.10 -2.18
CA ARG A 50 12.22 -21.06 -3.24
C ARG A 50 13.11 -20.38 -4.27
N ARG A 51 12.70 -19.19 -4.72
CA ARG A 51 13.46 -18.23 -5.54
C ARG A 51 12.80 -16.86 -5.42
N ALA A 52 13.42 -15.81 -5.94
CA ALA A 52 12.79 -14.49 -6.02
C ALA A 52 11.39 -14.62 -6.65
N GLY A 53 10.38 -14.03 -6.01
CA GLY A 53 8.99 -14.12 -6.44
C GLY A 53 8.19 -15.33 -5.95
N ILE A 54 8.83 -16.41 -5.45
CA ILE A 54 8.13 -17.63 -5.00
C ILE A 54 8.53 -18.03 -3.59
N VAL A 55 7.54 -18.10 -2.69
CA VAL A 55 7.71 -18.55 -1.30
C VAL A 55 6.79 -19.74 -1.03
N ASP A 56 7.34 -20.77 -0.40
CA ASP A 56 6.60 -21.93 0.09
C ASP A 56 6.30 -21.78 1.58
N ILE A 57 5.04 -21.84 1.95
CA ILE A 57 4.60 -21.69 3.34
C ILE A 57 3.96 -23.01 3.78
N PRO A 58 4.53 -23.72 4.76
CA PRO A 58 3.86 -24.89 5.34
C PRO A 58 2.48 -24.52 5.87
N GLU A 59 1.46 -25.32 5.57
CA GLU A 59 0.06 -25.08 5.97
C GLU A 59 -0.07 -24.93 7.50
N THR A 60 0.68 -25.71 8.26
CA THR A 60 0.73 -25.63 9.73
C THR A 60 1.26 -24.29 10.22
N ASP A 61 2.28 -23.74 9.54
CA ASP A 61 2.86 -22.45 9.89
C ASP A 61 1.91 -21.32 9.51
N HIS A 62 1.28 -21.41 8.32
CA HIS A 62 0.24 -20.49 7.88
C HIS A 62 -0.90 -20.42 8.90
N ALA A 63 -1.47 -21.57 9.29
CA ALA A 63 -2.58 -21.63 10.24
C ALA A 63 -2.20 -21.10 11.62
N ARG A 64 -1.02 -21.49 12.14
CA ARG A 64 -0.52 -21.00 13.44
C ARG A 64 -0.36 -19.48 13.45
N ILE A 65 0.35 -18.94 12.47
CA ILE A 65 0.71 -17.52 12.42
C ILE A 65 -0.54 -16.66 12.15
N THR A 66 -1.41 -17.06 11.22
CA THR A 66 -2.66 -16.32 10.95
C THR A 66 -3.61 -16.35 12.14
N CYS A 67 -3.73 -17.47 12.84
CA CYS A 67 -4.52 -17.54 14.07
C CYS A 67 -3.99 -16.58 15.14
N ALA A 68 -2.67 -16.55 15.36
CA ALA A 68 -2.04 -15.62 16.29
C ALA A 68 -2.21 -14.15 15.86
N TRP A 69 -2.11 -13.86 14.56
CA TRP A 69 -2.37 -12.55 13.99
C TRP A 69 -3.82 -12.09 14.26
N HIS A 70 -4.80 -12.94 13.97
CA HIS A 70 -6.23 -12.66 14.20
C HIS A 70 -6.54 -12.45 15.68
N ALA A 71 -5.92 -13.22 16.57
CA ALA A 71 -6.06 -13.04 18.00
C ALA A 71 -5.55 -11.68 18.47
N ARG A 72 -4.42 -11.21 17.92
CA ARG A 72 -3.87 -9.89 18.23
C ARG A 72 -4.72 -8.76 17.66
N LEU A 73 -5.25 -8.89 16.45
CA LEU A 73 -6.15 -7.91 15.84
C LEU A 73 -7.49 -7.75 16.60
N ALA A 74 -7.88 -8.71 17.43
CA ALA A 74 -9.05 -8.58 18.31
C ALA A 74 -8.78 -7.70 19.54
N VAL A 75 -7.54 -7.25 19.77
CA VAL A 75 -7.14 -6.44 20.93
C VAL A 75 -6.96 -4.97 20.49
N PRO A 76 -7.82 -4.02 20.92
CA PRO A 76 -7.75 -2.63 20.45
C PRO A 76 -6.40 -1.96 20.71
N ARG A 77 -5.78 -2.24 21.86
CA ARG A 77 -4.46 -1.72 22.20
C ARG A 77 -3.40 -2.16 21.18
N TYR A 78 -3.42 -3.43 20.78
CA TYR A 78 -2.48 -3.94 19.78
C TYR A 78 -2.70 -3.27 18.42
N VAL A 79 -3.96 -3.09 18.00
CA VAL A 79 -4.27 -2.39 16.74
C VAL A 79 -3.77 -0.94 16.77
N ALA A 80 -3.90 -0.24 17.91
CA ALA A 80 -3.33 1.10 18.07
C ALA A 80 -1.80 1.12 17.99
N GLU A 81 -1.12 0.17 18.65
CA GLU A 81 0.34 0.01 18.60
C GLU A 81 0.81 -0.32 17.17
N LEU A 82 0.08 -1.18 16.45
CA LEU A 82 0.32 -1.53 15.04
C LEU A 82 0.17 -0.31 14.12
N ILE A 83 -0.86 0.52 14.30
CA ILE A 83 -1.03 1.77 13.55
C ILE A 83 0.17 2.70 13.78
N ALA A 84 0.60 2.86 15.04
CA ALA A 84 1.74 3.72 15.37
C ALA A 84 3.07 3.20 14.79
N LEU A 85 3.30 1.88 14.84
CA LEU A 85 4.46 1.22 14.25
C LEU A 85 4.51 1.44 12.73
N THR A 86 3.43 1.09 12.03
CA THR A 86 3.38 1.17 10.57
C THR A 86 3.43 2.60 10.04
N THR A 87 2.88 3.56 10.80
CA THR A 87 3.04 4.99 10.52
C THR A 87 4.51 5.43 10.61
N ARG A 88 5.24 4.94 11.63
CA ARG A 88 6.67 5.22 11.81
C ARG A 88 7.50 4.64 10.68
N ASP A 89 7.23 3.40 10.29
CA ASP A 89 7.94 2.73 9.18
C ASP A 89 7.73 3.49 7.86
N GLN A 90 6.51 3.96 7.59
CA GLN A 90 6.21 4.80 6.42
C GLN A 90 6.99 6.13 6.44
N ASN A 91 7.04 6.80 7.60
CA ASN A 91 7.79 8.06 7.73
C ASN A 91 9.31 7.84 7.61
N ALA A 92 9.82 6.73 8.13
CA ALA A 92 11.22 6.34 7.98
C ALA A 92 11.58 6.06 6.52
N ALA A 93 10.72 5.32 5.80
CA ALA A 93 10.86 5.11 4.36
C ALA A 93 10.86 6.42 3.56
N ALA A 94 9.94 7.34 3.86
CA ALA A 94 9.90 8.66 3.21
C ALA A 94 11.20 9.44 3.45
N THR A 95 11.67 9.48 4.70
CA THR A 95 12.90 10.17 5.09
C THR A 95 14.12 9.57 4.38
N ALA A 96 14.22 8.23 4.31
CA ALA A 96 15.32 7.56 3.61
C ALA A 96 15.33 7.90 2.11
N LEU A 97 14.16 8.03 1.47
CA LEU A 97 14.04 8.46 0.09
C LEU A 97 14.41 9.94 -0.09
N ASP A 98 14.09 10.81 0.86
CA ASP A 98 14.54 12.21 0.85
C ASP A 98 16.07 12.30 0.92
N LEU A 99 16.71 11.44 1.72
CA LEU A 99 18.17 11.34 1.79
C LEU A 99 18.78 10.87 0.45
N CYS A 100 18.14 9.90 -0.23
CA CYS A 100 18.56 9.49 -1.58
C CYS A 100 18.52 10.66 -2.55
N ASP A 101 17.42 11.43 -2.56
CA ASP A 101 17.28 12.56 -3.46
C ASP A 101 18.31 13.64 -3.13
N ASN A 102 18.52 13.97 -1.85
CA ASN A 102 19.53 14.97 -1.45
C ASN A 102 20.95 14.55 -1.86
N ALA A 103 21.35 13.31 -1.60
CA ALA A 103 22.67 12.80 -1.97
C ALA A 103 22.88 12.78 -3.48
N ARG A 104 21.83 12.44 -4.25
CA ARG A 104 21.86 12.52 -5.71
C ARG A 104 22.05 13.97 -6.19
N HIS A 105 21.34 14.94 -5.61
CA HIS A 105 21.47 16.35 -5.99
C HIS A 105 22.84 16.93 -5.63
N SER A 106 23.45 16.48 -4.54
CA SER A 106 24.80 16.90 -4.15
C SER A 106 25.92 16.17 -4.91
N GLY A 107 25.59 15.18 -5.75
CA GLY A 107 26.58 14.35 -6.45
C GLY A 107 27.38 13.42 -5.54
N ASP A 108 26.88 13.13 -4.33
CA ASP A 108 27.55 12.25 -3.38
C ASP A 108 27.12 10.79 -3.63
N ALA A 109 27.92 10.09 -4.43
CA ALA A 109 27.72 8.70 -4.83
C ALA A 109 27.65 7.71 -3.65
N VAL A 110 28.50 7.92 -2.63
CA VAL A 110 28.58 7.04 -1.45
C VAL A 110 27.37 7.26 -0.55
N ALA A 111 27.03 8.52 -0.26
CA ALA A 111 25.84 8.84 0.51
C ALA A 111 24.56 8.38 -0.20
N TRP A 112 24.49 8.49 -1.53
CA TRP A 112 23.33 8.05 -2.29
C TRP A 112 23.13 6.54 -2.16
N THR A 113 24.20 5.76 -2.29
CA THR A 113 24.10 4.31 -2.20
C THR A 113 23.78 3.82 -0.79
N SER A 114 24.38 4.45 0.23
CA SER A 114 24.04 4.18 1.64
C SER A 114 22.59 4.52 1.99
N ALA A 115 22.10 5.67 1.50
CA ALA A 115 20.70 6.06 1.65
C ALA A 115 19.76 5.08 0.94
N LEU A 116 20.15 4.57 -0.25
CA LEU A 116 19.35 3.61 -1.00
C LEU A 116 19.22 2.28 -0.26
N ALA A 117 20.30 1.75 0.31
CA ALA A 117 20.27 0.55 1.14
C ALA A 117 19.37 0.74 2.38
N SER A 118 19.40 1.94 2.99
CA SER A 118 18.51 2.28 4.10
C SER A 118 17.04 2.32 3.65
N ALA A 119 16.75 2.96 2.51
CA ALA A 119 15.41 3.00 1.93
C ALA A 119 14.89 1.59 1.59
N THR A 120 15.75 0.70 1.10
CA THR A 120 15.40 -0.72 0.86
C THR A 120 14.89 -1.39 2.14
N ASN A 121 15.62 -1.24 3.25
CA ASN A 121 15.24 -1.85 4.53
C ASN A 121 13.90 -1.30 5.06
N GLU A 122 13.69 0.01 4.96
CA GLU A 122 12.42 0.61 5.37
C GLU A 122 11.26 0.17 4.47
N LEU A 123 11.49 0.04 3.16
CA LEU A 123 10.47 -0.44 2.23
C LEU A 123 10.07 -1.90 2.47
N ILE A 124 10.97 -2.75 2.98
CA ILE A 124 10.62 -4.11 3.41
C ILE A 124 9.59 -4.05 4.55
N ARG A 125 9.78 -3.17 5.53
CA ARG A 125 8.82 -2.97 6.64
C ARG A 125 7.47 -2.46 6.16
N VAL A 126 7.48 -1.46 5.29
CA VAL A 126 6.25 -0.91 4.70
C VAL A 126 5.51 -1.97 3.87
N ASN A 127 6.21 -2.79 3.09
CA ASN A 127 5.58 -3.86 2.30
C ASN A 127 5.12 -5.06 3.14
N ALA A 128 5.76 -5.36 4.26
CA ALA A 128 5.26 -6.39 5.19
C ALA A 128 3.83 -6.07 5.66
N THR A 129 3.53 -4.78 5.84
CA THR A 129 2.18 -4.30 6.17
C THR A 129 1.16 -4.58 5.06
N HIS A 130 1.52 -4.37 3.79
CA HIS A 130 0.64 -4.71 2.67
C HIS A 130 0.30 -6.19 2.61
N ILE A 131 1.26 -7.05 2.92
CA ILE A 131 1.09 -8.50 2.85
C ILE A 131 0.06 -8.99 3.86
N VAL A 132 0.07 -8.43 5.08
CA VAL A 132 -0.90 -8.83 6.11
C VAL A 132 -2.30 -8.26 5.89
N ASN A 133 -2.48 -7.24 5.05
CA ASN A 133 -3.81 -6.79 4.64
C ASN A 133 -4.59 -7.92 3.94
N TRP A 134 -3.91 -8.84 3.25
CA TRP A 134 -4.52 -10.02 2.63
C TRP A 134 -4.87 -11.12 3.65
N LEU A 135 -4.43 -10.97 4.90
CA LEU A 135 -4.61 -11.93 6.00
C LEU A 135 -5.61 -11.41 7.05
N LEU A 136 -6.35 -10.34 6.77
CA LEU A 136 -7.38 -9.84 7.67
C LEU A 136 -8.49 -10.88 7.87
N PRO A 137 -9.07 -11.01 9.08
CA PRO A 137 -10.13 -11.97 9.36
C PRO A 137 -11.50 -11.49 8.86
N GLU A 138 -11.59 -11.14 7.57
CA GLU A 138 -12.78 -10.53 6.96
C GLU A 138 -14.04 -11.40 7.11
N GLU A 139 -13.91 -12.72 7.02
CA GLU A 139 -15.03 -13.64 7.20
C GLU A 139 -15.58 -13.59 8.63
N ARG A 140 -14.70 -13.64 9.64
CA ARG A 140 -15.08 -13.52 11.06
C ARG A 140 -15.77 -12.17 11.32
N TRP A 141 -15.21 -11.09 10.80
CA TRP A 141 -15.77 -9.74 10.95
C TRP A 141 -17.13 -9.60 10.25
N THR A 142 -17.28 -10.19 9.07
CA THR A 142 -18.55 -10.24 8.34
C THR A 142 -19.60 -11.03 9.12
N THR A 143 -19.22 -12.16 9.73
CA THR A 143 -20.12 -12.95 10.58
C THR A 143 -20.54 -12.18 11.84
N LEU A 144 -19.60 -11.50 12.52
CA LEU A 144 -19.90 -10.63 13.65
C LEU A 144 -20.94 -9.57 13.27
N LEU A 145 -20.66 -8.79 12.22
CA LEU A 145 -21.55 -7.73 11.75
C LEU A 145 -22.90 -8.27 11.24
N THR A 146 -22.93 -9.47 10.67
CA THR A 146 -24.18 -10.13 10.25
C THR A 146 -25.06 -10.42 11.45
N GLY A 147 -24.48 -10.91 12.55
CA GLY A 147 -25.18 -11.13 13.81
C GLY A 147 -25.69 -9.83 14.43
N LEU A 148 -24.91 -8.74 14.35
CA LEU A 148 -25.28 -7.44 14.91
C LEU A 148 -26.39 -6.73 14.10
N PHE A 149 -26.39 -6.86 12.77
CA PHE A 149 -27.35 -6.18 11.90
C PHE A 149 -28.51 -7.03 11.42
N ASP A 150 -28.51 -8.32 11.77
CA ASP A 150 -29.42 -9.34 11.26
C ASP A 150 -29.49 -9.34 9.71
N SER A 151 -28.36 -9.06 9.07
CA SER A 151 -28.28 -8.92 7.60
C SER A 151 -26.85 -8.96 7.10
N ARG A 152 -26.56 -9.96 6.28
CA ARG A 152 -25.26 -10.08 5.59
C ARG A 152 -24.99 -8.90 4.65
N THR A 153 -26.01 -8.42 3.94
CA THR A 153 -25.87 -7.26 3.04
C THR A 153 -25.49 -5.98 3.80
N LYS A 154 -26.07 -5.74 4.98
CA LYS A 154 -25.66 -4.61 5.82
C LYS A 154 -24.26 -4.78 6.38
N ALA A 155 -23.89 -6.01 6.77
CA ALA A 155 -22.54 -6.34 7.21
C ALA A 155 -21.49 -6.03 6.13
N GLU A 156 -21.72 -6.50 4.90
CA GLU A 156 -20.84 -6.23 3.76
C GLU A 156 -20.77 -4.73 3.43
N ALA A 157 -21.89 -4.00 3.47
CA ALA A 157 -21.90 -2.55 3.27
C ALA A 157 -21.11 -1.79 4.36
N CYS A 158 -21.21 -2.24 5.61
CA CYS A 158 -20.43 -1.70 6.72
C CYS A 158 -18.93 -1.99 6.54
N MET A 159 -18.55 -3.24 6.20
CA MET A 159 -17.17 -3.63 5.90
C MET A 159 -16.55 -2.73 4.82
N VAL A 160 -17.24 -2.56 3.69
CA VAL A 160 -16.79 -1.70 2.59
C VAL A 160 -16.63 -0.24 3.04
N ALA A 161 -17.56 0.28 3.83
CA ALA A 161 -17.47 1.65 4.33
C ALA A 161 -16.29 1.84 5.29
N LEU A 162 -16.01 0.87 6.15
CA LEU A 162 -14.90 0.89 7.11
C LEU A 162 -13.52 0.75 6.45
N GLN A 163 -13.45 0.18 5.24
CA GLN A 163 -12.24 0.15 4.41
C GLN A 163 -11.98 1.47 3.64
N LEU A 164 -12.74 2.53 3.92
CA LEU A 164 -12.45 3.84 3.35
C LEU A 164 -11.21 4.45 4.04
N PRO A 165 -10.12 4.73 3.31
CA PRO A 165 -8.88 5.24 3.91
C PRO A 165 -9.10 6.62 4.56
N ALA A 166 -8.23 7.00 5.51
CA ALA A 166 -8.30 8.30 6.15
C ALA A 166 -7.99 9.44 5.15
N GLU A 167 -6.98 9.23 4.32
CA GLU A 167 -6.57 10.12 3.23
C GLU A 167 -7.08 9.58 1.88
N PRO A 168 -7.38 10.43 0.88
CA PRO A 168 -7.74 9.97 -0.44
C PRO A 168 -6.65 9.06 -1.04
N SER A 169 -7.04 8.12 -1.89
CA SER A 169 -6.06 7.27 -2.57
C SER A 169 -5.08 8.11 -3.38
N HIS A 170 -3.83 7.67 -3.50
CA HIS A 170 -2.84 8.39 -4.33
C HIS A 170 -3.33 8.59 -5.78
N VAL A 171 -4.09 7.64 -6.34
CA VAL A 171 -4.75 7.81 -7.65
C VAL A 171 -5.83 8.88 -7.61
N LEU A 172 -6.68 8.89 -6.57
CA LEU A 172 -7.72 9.90 -6.42
C LEU A 172 -7.11 11.29 -6.23
N ALA A 173 -6.07 11.41 -5.40
CA ALA A 173 -5.32 12.63 -5.19
C ALA A 173 -4.64 13.10 -6.49
N ALA A 174 -3.97 12.21 -7.22
CA ALA A 174 -3.38 12.51 -8.53
C ALA A 174 -4.46 12.99 -9.52
N HIS A 175 -5.61 12.32 -9.58
CA HIS A 175 -6.70 12.72 -10.48
C HIS A 175 -7.30 14.08 -10.10
N GLN A 176 -7.47 14.36 -8.81
CA GLN A 176 -7.93 15.68 -8.34
C GLN A 176 -6.92 16.77 -8.73
N VAL A 177 -5.63 16.53 -8.51
CA VAL A 177 -4.57 17.46 -8.88
C VAL A 177 -4.57 17.77 -10.38
N LEU A 178 -4.77 16.75 -11.24
CA LEU A 178 -4.85 16.96 -12.69
C LEU A 178 -6.10 17.75 -13.11
N LEU A 179 -7.25 17.49 -12.49
CA LEU A 179 -8.48 18.25 -12.74
C LEU A 179 -8.34 19.70 -12.26
N ASP A 180 -7.69 19.92 -11.12
CA ASP A 180 -7.44 21.26 -10.60
C ASP A 180 -6.51 22.03 -11.55
N ALA A 181 -5.44 21.40 -12.06
CA ALA A 181 -4.56 21.99 -13.07
C ALA A 181 -5.28 22.27 -14.40
N ALA A 182 -6.14 21.36 -14.87
CA ALA A 182 -6.96 21.60 -16.07
C ALA A 182 -7.95 22.75 -15.87
N SER A 183 -8.49 22.92 -14.66
CA SER A 183 -9.43 23.99 -14.34
C SER A 183 -8.82 25.39 -14.34
N THR A 184 -7.51 25.51 -14.09
CA THR A 184 -6.80 26.79 -14.09
C THR A 184 -6.20 27.16 -15.44
N SER A 185 -6.11 26.20 -16.38
CA SER A 185 -5.46 26.36 -17.69
C SER A 185 -3.99 26.79 -17.61
N ASP A 186 -3.28 26.51 -16.51
CA ASP A 186 -1.84 26.78 -16.36
C ASP A 186 -1.01 25.50 -16.66
N PRO A 187 -0.35 25.41 -17.83
CA PRO A 187 0.44 24.24 -18.22
C PRO A 187 1.69 24.03 -17.36
N THR A 188 2.14 25.05 -16.63
CA THR A 188 3.35 25.00 -15.80
C THR A 188 3.08 24.24 -14.50
N GLN A 189 1.93 24.51 -13.87
CA GLN A 189 1.46 23.75 -12.69
C GLN A 189 1.17 22.29 -13.05
N ALA A 190 0.59 22.05 -14.23
CA ALA A 190 0.37 20.72 -14.77
C ALA A 190 1.67 19.89 -14.85
N ALA A 191 2.74 20.44 -15.44
CA ALA A 191 4.01 19.75 -15.61
C ALA A 191 4.74 19.46 -14.27
N GLU A 192 4.74 20.43 -13.34
CA GLU A 192 5.30 20.25 -11.99
C GLU A 192 4.53 19.19 -11.19
N HIS A 193 3.22 19.10 -11.36
CA HIS A 193 2.36 18.15 -10.66
C HIS A 193 2.43 16.73 -11.22
N VAL A 194 2.48 16.61 -12.54
CA VAL A 194 2.73 15.34 -13.24
C VAL A 194 4.09 14.75 -12.86
N ALA A 195 5.12 15.60 -12.71
CA ALA A 195 6.43 15.19 -12.21
C ALA A 195 6.37 14.73 -10.74
N ALA A 196 5.51 15.33 -9.91
CA ALA A 196 5.32 14.97 -8.51
C ALA A 196 4.52 13.67 -8.30
N THR A 197 3.62 13.31 -9.24
CA THR A 197 2.88 12.03 -9.21
C THR A 197 3.71 10.81 -9.62
N GLY A 198 4.93 11.02 -10.15
CA GLY A 198 6.01 10.03 -10.23
C GLY A 198 5.64 8.66 -10.81
N HIS A 199 5.72 8.52 -12.13
CA HIS A 199 5.98 7.29 -12.91
C HIS A 199 5.72 5.92 -12.24
N LEU A 200 4.47 5.66 -11.86
CA LEU A 200 4.00 4.41 -11.25
C LEU A 200 4.40 3.15 -12.05
N TYR A 201 4.43 3.20 -13.39
CA TYR A 201 4.94 2.10 -14.23
C TYR A 201 6.15 2.45 -15.13
N GLY A 202 6.61 3.70 -15.19
CA GLY A 202 7.65 4.16 -16.13
C GLY A 202 7.09 4.55 -17.52
N SER A 203 7.97 4.89 -18.47
CA SER A 203 7.57 5.27 -19.83
C SER A 203 7.09 4.07 -20.65
N HIS A 204 5.88 4.14 -21.20
CA HIS A 204 5.30 3.17 -22.14
C HIS A 204 5.17 1.67 -21.76
N PRO A 205 4.89 1.26 -20.51
CA PRO A 205 4.40 -0.09 -20.26
C PRO A 205 2.97 -0.25 -20.80
N PRO A 206 2.51 -1.47 -21.14
CA PRO A 206 1.15 -1.73 -21.61
C PRO A 206 0.02 -1.25 -20.68
N ALA A 207 0.35 -0.89 -19.43
CA ALA A 207 -0.56 -0.32 -18.45
C ALA A 207 -0.83 1.19 -18.64
N THR A 208 0.02 1.96 -19.34
CA THR A 208 -0.16 3.41 -19.52
C THR A 208 -1.35 3.77 -20.40
N THR A 209 -1.80 2.89 -21.29
CA THR A 209 -3.06 3.07 -22.05
C THR A 209 -4.30 3.04 -21.16
N ALA A 210 -4.23 2.39 -19.99
CA ALA A 210 -5.30 2.38 -18.99
C ALA A 210 -5.13 3.47 -17.91
N THR A 211 -3.94 4.07 -17.81
CA THR A 211 -3.54 5.02 -16.75
C THR A 211 -2.75 6.21 -17.33
N PRO A 212 -3.37 7.04 -18.19
CA PRO A 212 -2.67 8.11 -18.94
C PRO A 212 -2.03 9.20 -18.06
N TYR A 213 -2.39 9.25 -16.78
CA TYR A 213 -1.84 10.16 -15.78
C TYR A 213 -0.44 9.78 -15.29
N GLU A 214 0.08 8.62 -15.69
CA GLU A 214 1.41 8.13 -15.31
C GLU A 214 2.50 8.46 -16.34
N ASP A 215 2.10 8.93 -17.53
CA ASP A 215 2.96 9.41 -18.60
C ASP A 215 2.89 10.95 -18.64
N PRO A 216 3.99 11.69 -18.44
CA PRO A 216 3.94 13.14 -18.44
C PRO A 216 3.45 13.78 -19.73
N ASP A 217 3.80 13.17 -20.86
CA ASP A 217 3.36 13.66 -22.17
C ASP A 217 1.86 13.38 -22.33
N GLY A 218 1.41 12.18 -21.95
CA GLY A 218 0.00 11.79 -21.90
C GLY A 218 -0.84 12.67 -20.96
N ALA A 219 -0.33 12.98 -19.76
CA ALA A 219 -1.01 13.80 -18.77
C ALA A 219 -1.11 15.27 -19.22
N THR A 220 -0.06 15.81 -19.86
CA THR A 220 -0.07 17.15 -20.45
C THR A 220 -1.12 17.26 -21.55
N VAL A 221 -1.21 16.25 -22.43
CA VAL A 221 -2.27 16.18 -23.45
C VAL A 221 -3.64 16.10 -22.80
N LEU A 222 -3.82 15.26 -21.77
CA LEU A 222 -5.09 15.12 -21.06
C LEU A 222 -5.56 16.46 -20.49
N ILE A 223 -4.69 17.16 -19.77
CA ILE A 223 -4.98 18.48 -19.18
C ILE A 223 -5.39 19.50 -20.24
N ALA A 224 -4.68 19.53 -21.37
CA ALA A 224 -4.97 20.45 -22.46
C ALA A 224 -6.31 20.15 -23.19
N THR A 225 -6.82 18.92 -23.07
CA THR A 225 -8.05 18.49 -23.77
C THR A 225 -9.32 18.58 -22.92
N ILE A 226 -9.21 18.67 -21.60
CA ILE A 226 -10.36 18.75 -20.70
C ILE A 226 -10.89 20.18 -20.67
N ASP A 227 -12.20 20.36 -20.82
CA ASP A 227 -12.84 21.67 -20.63
C ASP A 227 -12.62 22.17 -19.18
N PRO A 228 -12.09 23.39 -18.96
CA PRO A 228 -11.79 23.88 -17.62
C PRO A 228 -13.01 23.94 -16.67
N ALA A 229 -14.21 24.23 -17.19
CA ALA A 229 -15.42 24.28 -16.39
C ALA A 229 -15.92 22.87 -16.01
N GLU A 230 -15.77 21.91 -16.92
CA GLU A 230 -16.00 20.48 -16.65
C GLU A 230 -14.99 19.94 -15.63
N ALA A 231 -13.71 20.32 -15.73
CA ALA A 231 -12.67 19.93 -14.78
C ALA A 231 -13.01 20.43 -13.37
N ALA A 232 -13.32 21.73 -13.23
CA ALA A 232 -13.71 22.33 -11.96
C ALA A 232 -14.97 21.69 -11.36
N THR A 233 -15.94 21.31 -12.20
CA THR A 233 -17.18 20.65 -11.77
C THR A 233 -16.90 19.22 -11.31
N THR A 234 -16.06 18.49 -12.04
CA THR A 234 -15.68 17.11 -11.70
C THR A 234 -14.87 17.05 -10.41
N SER A 235 -13.88 17.93 -10.25
CA SER A 235 -13.08 18.04 -9.02
C SER A 235 -13.97 18.30 -7.79
N ARG A 236 -14.88 19.29 -7.87
CA ARG A 236 -15.85 19.57 -6.79
C ARG A 236 -16.76 18.38 -6.47
N ARG A 237 -17.26 17.67 -7.50
CA ARG A 237 -18.10 16.48 -7.32
C ARG A 237 -17.34 15.36 -6.61
N MET A 238 -16.07 15.14 -6.97
CA MET A 238 -15.21 14.16 -6.30
C MET A 238 -14.99 14.50 -4.83
N ALA A 239 -14.68 15.76 -4.51
CA ALA A 239 -14.54 16.22 -3.14
C ALA A 239 -15.84 16.03 -2.31
N ALA A 240 -16.99 16.32 -2.91
CA ALA A 240 -18.30 16.12 -2.27
C ALA A 240 -18.62 14.63 -2.03
N HIS A 241 -18.35 13.76 -3.01
CA HIS A 241 -18.51 12.31 -2.87
C HIS A 241 -17.58 11.75 -1.79
N ARG A 242 -16.34 12.24 -1.74
CA ARG A 242 -15.37 11.85 -0.71
C ARG A 242 -15.86 12.23 0.69
N THR A 243 -16.34 13.46 0.86
CA THR A 243 -16.93 13.93 2.13
C THR A 243 -18.10 13.05 2.55
N THR A 244 -19.00 12.74 1.61
CA THR A 244 -20.15 11.85 1.84
C THR A 244 -19.70 10.45 2.27
N ALA A 245 -18.66 9.91 1.63
CA ALA A 245 -18.11 8.60 1.98
C ALA A 245 -17.52 8.60 3.40
N VAL A 246 -16.80 9.65 3.81
CA VAL A 246 -16.27 9.80 5.17
C VAL A 246 -17.41 9.82 6.19
N SER A 247 -18.43 10.66 5.97
CA SER A 247 -19.60 10.70 6.86
C SER A 247 -20.30 9.34 6.96
N ARG A 248 -20.39 8.59 5.85
CA ARG A 248 -20.97 7.25 5.84
C ARG A 248 -20.14 6.24 6.62
N ARG A 249 -18.81 6.28 6.52
CA ARG A 249 -17.92 5.44 7.33
C ARG A 249 -18.17 5.68 8.82
N ASP A 250 -18.17 6.94 9.24
CA ASP A 250 -18.34 7.29 10.66
C ASP A 250 -19.73 6.90 11.18
N ALA A 251 -20.77 7.05 10.34
CA ALA A 251 -22.12 6.58 10.64
C ALA A 251 -22.20 5.05 10.76
N TRP A 252 -21.55 4.30 9.86
CA TRP A 252 -21.49 2.84 9.92
C TRP A 252 -20.74 2.33 11.16
N GLN A 253 -19.61 2.96 11.50
CA GLN A 253 -18.88 2.64 12.72
C GLN A 253 -19.75 2.87 13.96
N THR A 254 -20.44 4.01 14.02
CA THR A 254 -21.37 4.34 15.11
C THR A 254 -22.51 3.32 15.19
N ALA A 255 -23.11 2.97 14.05
CA ALA A 255 -24.18 1.98 13.99
C ALA A 255 -23.73 0.60 14.46
N ALA A 256 -22.51 0.16 14.09
CA ALA A 256 -21.95 -1.11 14.54
C ALA A 256 -21.72 -1.13 16.06
N ILE A 257 -21.19 -0.04 16.63
CA ILE A 257 -20.98 0.10 18.08
C ILE A 257 -22.32 0.09 18.82
N LEU A 258 -23.32 0.81 18.32
CA LEU A 258 -24.67 0.83 18.91
C LEU A 258 -25.37 -0.52 18.81
N ALA A 259 -25.20 -1.25 17.69
CA ALA A 259 -25.76 -2.59 17.53
C ALA A 259 -25.11 -3.61 18.47
N ALA A 260 -23.83 -3.42 18.81
CA ALA A 260 -23.11 -4.21 19.81
C ALA A 260 -23.42 -3.78 21.26
N ALA A 261 -24.21 -2.72 21.47
CA ALA A 261 -24.47 -2.21 22.82
C ALA A 261 -25.16 -3.28 23.68
N GLY A 262 -24.60 -3.53 24.87
CA GLY A 262 -25.05 -4.60 25.77
C GLY A 262 -24.15 -5.84 25.76
N ASP A 263 -23.19 -5.92 24.83
CA ASP A 263 -22.11 -6.92 24.85
C ASP A 263 -20.75 -6.21 24.76
N ASP A 264 -20.08 -6.02 25.90
CA ASP A 264 -18.78 -5.36 26.00
C ASP A 264 -17.71 -6.02 25.11
N ARG A 265 -17.79 -7.34 24.93
CA ARG A 265 -16.87 -8.07 24.06
C ARG A 265 -17.14 -7.73 22.61
N ALA A 266 -18.41 -7.71 22.18
CA ALA A 266 -18.78 -7.32 20.82
C ALA A 266 -18.39 -5.86 20.53
N VAL A 267 -18.59 -4.94 21.48
CA VAL A 267 -18.16 -3.54 21.35
C VAL A 267 -16.65 -3.44 21.15
N THR A 268 -15.87 -4.15 21.98
CA THR A 268 -14.40 -4.20 21.89
C THR A 268 -13.96 -4.73 20.53
N GLU A 269 -14.59 -5.81 20.05
CA GLU A 269 -14.26 -6.42 18.76
C GLU A 269 -14.61 -5.51 17.57
N VAL A 270 -15.76 -4.82 17.60
CA VAL A 270 -16.15 -3.83 16.59
C VAL A 270 -15.17 -2.66 16.54
N GLN A 271 -14.72 -2.15 17.69
CA GLN A 271 -13.74 -1.07 17.75
C GLN A 271 -12.38 -1.49 17.15
N ALA A 272 -11.89 -2.68 17.52
CA ALA A 272 -10.65 -3.21 17.00
C ALA A 272 -10.73 -3.46 15.49
N MET A 273 -11.82 -4.06 15.02
CA MET A 273 -12.11 -4.29 13.60
C MET A 273 -12.17 -2.98 12.82
N ALA A 274 -12.93 -1.97 13.27
CA ALA A 274 -13.05 -0.70 12.57
C ALA A 274 -11.68 0.01 12.45
N ALA A 275 -10.88 -0.01 13.51
CA ALA A 275 -9.53 0.54 13.50
C ALA A 275 -8.61 -0.24 12.54
N ALA A 276 -8.67 -1.57 12.54
CA ALA A 276 -7.87 -2.41 11.66
C ALA A 276 -8.24 -2.26 10.18
N LEU A 277 -9.53 -2.15 9.84
CA LEU A 277 -9.97 -1.90 8.46
C LEU A 277 -9.52 -0.53 7.94
N GLY A 278 -9.68 0.51 8.77
CA GLY A 278 -9.20 1.86 8.43
C GLY A 278 -7.68 1.93 8.29
N TRP A 279 -6.95 1.22 9.16
CA TRP A 279 -5.50 1.05 9.10
C TRP A 279 -5.06 0.38 7.81
N ALA A 280 -5.66 -0.76 7.46
CA ALA A 280 -5.29 -1.54 6.28
C ALA A 280 -5.46 -0.72 5.00
N ALA A 281 -6.59 -0.04 4.87
CA ALA A 281 -6.88 0.85 3.75
C ALA A 281 -5.87 2.01 3.65
N THR A 282 -5.60 2.68 4.78
CA THR A 282 -4.65 3.81 4.81
C THR A 282 -3.22 3.36 4.50
N CYS A 283 -2.81 2.20 5.01
CA CYS A 283 -1.47 1.66 4.73
C CYS A 283 -1.27 1.33 3.27
N GLU A 284 -2.29 0.79 2.59
CA GLU A 284 -2.18 0.50 1.16
C GLU A 284 -2.03 1.79 0.34
N GLU A 285 -2.72 2.87 0.74
CA GLU A 285 -2.62 4.15 0.03
C GLU A 285 -1.29 4.85 0.26
N ARG A 286 -0.73 4.82 1.47
CA ARG A 286 0.56 5.45 1.76
C ARG A 286 1.74 4.66 1.21
N ARG A 287 1.62 3.33 1.11
CA ARG A 287 2.68 2.46 0.59
C ARG A 287 2.97 2.68 -0.89
N LYS A 288 1.94 2.81 -1.73
CA LYS A 288 2.13 2.85 -3.19
C LYS A 288 3.08 3.98 -3.61
N PRO A 289 2.87 5.26 -3.22
CA PRO A 289 3.81 6.34 -3.54
C PRO A 289 5.24 6.07 -3.05
N LEU A 290 5.41 5.49 -1.86
CA LEU A 290 6.74 5.17 -1.33
C LEU A 290 7.43 4.08 -2.16
N ARG A 291 6.71 3.02 -2.52
CA ARG A 291 7.21 1.95 -3.39
C ARG A 291 7.62 2.54 -4.75
N ASP A 292 6.81 3.38 -5.34
CA ASP A 292 7.05 3.89 -6.70
C ASP A 292 8.23 4.85 -6.71
N ARG A 293 8.29 5.76 -5.72
CA ARG A 293 9.46 6.63 -5.51
C ARG A 293 10.74 5.83 -5.27
N TYR A 294 10.66 4.73 -4.52
CA TYR A 294 11.78 3.81 -4.34
C TYR A 294 12.22 3.17 -5.67
N LEU A 295 11.30 2.58 -6.43
CA LEU A 295 11.62 1.95 -7.73
C LEU A 295 12.21 2.96 -8.73
N ALA A 296 11.67 4.18 -8.78
CA ALA A 296 12.22 5.25 -9.60
C ALA A 296 13.63 5.65 -9.17
N THR A 297 13.89 5.70 -7.86
CA THR A 297 15.21 6.00 -7.30
C THR A 297 16.22 4.92 -7.67
N VAL A 298 15.85 3.64 -7.57
CA VAL A 298 16.71 2.52 -7.99
C VAL A 298 17.00 2.60 -9.49
N ARG A 299 16.02 2.85 -10.35
CA ARG A 299 16.25 3.00 -11.79
C ARG A 299 17.24 4.13 -12.12
N ARG A 300 17.12 5.27 -11.46
CA ARG A 300 18.07 6.40 -11.60
C ARG A 300 19.47 6.04 -11.13
N TRP A 301 19.57 5.31 -10.03
CA TRP A 301 20.83 4.78 -9.53
C TRP A 301 21.46 3.83 -10.55
N CYS A 302 20.70 2.85 -11.07
CA CYS A 302 21.18 1.94 -12.11
C CYS A 302 21.70 2.68 -13.35
N ALA A 303 20.96 3.68 -13.83
CA ALA A 303 21.38 4.49 -14.98
C ALA A 303 22.70 5.25 -14.73
N THR A 304 22.95 5.66 -13.48
CA THR A 304 24.19 6.37 -13.11
C THR A 304 25.40 5.44 -13.12
N TYR A 305 25.21 4.17 -12.78
CA TYR A 305 26.27 3.16 -12.69
C TYR A 305 26.32 2.20 -13.90
N ASP A 306 25.58 2.51 -14.97
CA ASP A 306 25.46 1.67 -16.18
C ASP A 306 25.05 0.21 -15.87
N LEU A 307 24.09 0.06 -14.97
CA LEU A 307 23.53 -1.22 -14.55
C LEU A 307 22.17 -1.47 -15.19
N ASP A 308 21.89 -2.73 -15.51
CA ASP A 308 20.58 -3.16 -16.02
C ASP A 308 19.55 -3.28 -14.87
N PRO A 309 18.53 -2.40 -14.78
CA PRO A 309 17.54 -2.44 -13.72
C PRO A 309 16.69 -3.72 -13.72
N ALA A 310 16.64 -4.48 -14.80
CA ALA A 310 15.92 -5.76 -14.86
C ALA A 310 16.65 -6.89 -14.09
N ARG A 311 17.94 -6.71 -13.80
CA ARG A 311 18.81 -7.75 -13.20
C ARG A 311 19.24 -7.47 -11.77
N ILE A 312 18.94 -6.28 -11.26
CA ILE A 312 19.34 -5.86 -9.91
C ILE A 312 18.51 -6.59 -8.85
N THR A 313 19.22 -7.07 -7.83
CA THR A 313 18.66 -7.68 -6.62
C THR A 313 18.76 -6.72 -5.43
N LEU A 314 18.06 -7.02 -4.34
CA LEU A 314 18.19 -6.25 -3.10
C LEU A 314 19.60 -6.40 -2.49
N ASP A 315 20.29 -7.51 -2.75
CA ASP A 315 21.65 -7.71 -2.26
C ASP A 315 22.67 -6.87 -3.04
N ASP A 316 22.43 -6.59 -4.32
CA ASP A 316 23.28 -5.70 -5.11
C ASP A 316 23.22 -4.27 -4.54
N LEU A 317 22.03 -3.83 -4.14
CA LEU A 317 21.83 -2.52 -3.50
C LEU A 317 22.52 -2.41 -2.13
N ALA A 318 22.75 -3.53 -1.45
CA ALA A 318 23.41 -3.57 -0.15
C ALA A 318 24.95 -3.66 -0.22
N LYS A 319 25.52 -4.01 -1.38
CA LYS A 319 26.96 -4.32 -1.54
C LYS A 319 27.79 -3.21 -2.16
N VAL A 320 27.17 -2.18 -2.73
CA VAL A 320 27.88 -1.04 -3.33
C VAL A 320 28.23 -0.03 -2.22
N THR A 321 29.27 -0.34 -1.45
CA THR A 321 29.90 0.56 -0.47
C THR A 321 31.39 0.66 -0.76
#